data_AF-A0A8D8GXY7-F1
#
_entry.id   AF-A0A8D8GXY7-F1
#
_cell.length_a   1.000
_cell.length_b   1.000
_cell.length_c   1.000
_cell.angle_alpha   90.00
_cell.angle_beta   90.00
_cell.angle_gamma   90.00
#
_symmetry.space_group_name_H-M   'P 1'
#
loop_
_entity.id
_entity.type
_entity.pdbx_description
1 polymer ?
#
loop_
_entity_poly.entity_id
_entity_poly.type
_entity_poly.pdbx_seq_one_letter_code
_entity_poly.pdbx_strand_id
1 'polypeptide(L)'
;MAKLIDGKQISADIRAELHEQIKQWMAKGNRAPQLTAILIGDDPASKTYVAVKMKAAAEVGIVSKTERFEADITEEKLLARIEALNQDDSVDGILVQLPVPG
;
A
#
# COMPACT_ATOMS: atom_id res chain seq x y z
N MET A 1 -9.49 26.77 26.15
CA MET A 1 -10.07 25.50 25.68
C MET A 1 -9.17 24.92 24.59
N ALA A 2 -8.89 23.62 24.63
CA ALA A 2 -8.15 22.97 23.56
C ALA A 2 -9.03 22.85 22.30
N LYS A 3 -8.47 23.06 21.12
CA LYS A 3 -9.15 22.76 19.85
C LYS A 3 -9.04 21.26 19.59
N LEU A 4 -10.15 20.59 19.27
CA LEU A 4 -10.14 19.20 18.85
C LEU A 4 -9.48 19.10 17.46
N ILE A 5 -8.46 18.27 17.35
CA ILE A 5 -7.91 17.86 16.06
C ILE A 5 -8.62 16.56 15.68
N ASP A 6 -9.65 16.66 14.85
CA ASP A 6 -10.40 15.51 14.37
C ASP A 6 -9.66 14.84 13.21
N GLY A 7 -8.78 13.89 13.55
CA GLY A 7 -8.03 13.11 12.56
C GLY A 7 -8.91 12.30 11.60
N LYS A 8 -10.15 11.97 11.97
CA LYS A 8 -11.07 11.24 11.10
C LYS A 8 -11.58 12.13 9.97
N GLN A 9 -12.02 13.35 10.30
CA GLN A 9 -12.43 14.33 9.30
C GLN A 9 -11.25 14.70 8.39
N ILE A 10 -10.11 15.04 8.97
CA ILE A 10 -8.90 15.41 8.21
C ILE A 10 -8.50 14.29 7.24
N SER A 11 -8.53 13.03 7.70
CA SER A 11 -8.20 11.89 6.86
C SER A 11 -9.21 11.66 5.72
N ALA A 12 -10.49 11.96 5.95
CA ALA A 12 -11.51 11.89 4.91
C ALA A 12 -11.31 12.97 3.84
N ASP A 13 -11.01 14.20 4.26
CA ASP A 13 -10.75 15.32 3.35
C ASP A 13 -9.53 15.05 2.47
N ILE A 14 -8.43 14.56 3.06
CA ILE A 14 -7.22 14.16 2.31
C ILE A 14 -7.53 13.07 1.28
N ARG A 15 -8.34 12.06 1.64
CA ARG A 15 -8.70 10.98 0.71
C ARG A 15 -9.55 11.51 -0.45
N ALA A 16 -10.49 12.41 -0.21
CA ALA A 16 -11.32 13.00 -1.25
C ALA A 16 -10.46 13.83 -2.23
N GLU A 17 -9.52 14.60 -1.70
CA GLU A 17 -8.57 15.37 -2.51
C GLU A 17 -7.68 14.45 -3.36
N LEU A 18 -7.09 13.42 -2.76
CA LEU A 18 -6.26 12.45 -3.46
C LEU A 18 -7.01 11.72 -4.57
N HIS A 19 -8.27 11.34 -4.33
CA HIS A 19 -9.10 10.69 -5.34
C HIS A 19 -9.27 11.57 -6.58
N GLU A 20 -9.57 12.86 -6.39
CA GLU A 20 -9.72 13.80 -7.50
C GLU A 20 -8.39 14.05 -8.22
N GLN A 21 -7.28 14.17 -7.48
CA GLN A 21 -5.94 14.31 -8.07
C GLN A 21 -5.58 13.09 -8.94
N ILE A 22 -5.83 11.87 -8.47
CA ILE A 22 -5.57 10.63 -9.22
C ILE A 22 -6.46 10.57 -10.46
N LYS A 23 -7.73 10.94 -10.34
CA LYS A 23 -8.64 11.00 -11.48
C LYS A 23 -8.14 11.97 -12.56
N GLN A 24 -7.70 13.17 -12.16
CA GLN A 24 -7.12 14.15 -13.08
C GLN A 24 -5.79 13.67 -13.69
N TRP A 25 -4.97 12.98 -12.91
CA TRP A 25 -3.73 12.36 -13.37
C TRP A 25 -3.99 11.34 -14.49
N MET A 26 -4.98 10.46 -14.29
CA MET A 26 -5.37 9.47 -15.30
C MET A 26 -6.04 10.11 -16.53
N ALA A 27 -6.83 11.18 -16.35
CA ALA A 27 -7.44 11.91 -17.46
C ALA A 27 -6.40 12.54 -18.41
N LYS A 28 -5.17 12.76 -17.94
CA LYS A 28 -4.03 13.20 -18.75
C LYS A 28 -3.35 12.06 -19.54
N GLY A 29 -3.88 10.84 -19.47
CA GLY A 29 -3.36 9.66 -20.18
C GLY A 29 -2.33 8.85 -19.40
N ASN A 30 -2.06 9.18 -18.13
CA ASN A 30 -1.17 8.41 -17.28
C ASN A 30 -1.87 7.16 -16.72
N ARG A 31 -1.10 6.12 -16.39
CA ARG A 31 -1.62 4.97 -15.63
C ARG A 31 -1.98 5.37 -14.20
N ALA A 32 -2.92 4.63 -13.61
CA ALA A 32 -3.18 4.73 -12.17
C ALA A 32 -1.92 4.38 -11.36
N PRO A 33 -1.67 5.05 -10.23
CA PRO A 33 -0.59 4.65 -9.34
C PRO A 33 -0.82 3.23 -8.80
N GLN A 34 0.26 2.53 -8.48
CA GLN A 34 0.24 1.15 -8.04
C GLN A 34 1.04 0.97 -6.75
N LEU A 35 0.42 0.35 -5.75
CA LEU A 35 1.03 0.03 -4.46
C LEU A 35 1.00 -1.47 -4.21
N THR A 36 2.17 -2.09 -4.03
CA THR A 36 2.31 -3.51 -3.68
C THR A 36 2.74 -3.66 -2.23
N ALA A 37 1.93 -4.34 -1.42
CA ALA A 37 2.30 -4.75 -0.07
C ALA A 37 2.86 -6.18 -0.08
N ILE A 38 3.99 -6.40 0.59
CA ILE A 38 4.57 -7.71 0.87
C ILE A 38 4.24 -8.06 2.31
N LEU A 39 3.57 -9.19 2.51
CA LEU A 39 3.21 -9.74 3.81
C LEU A 39 3.85 -11.12 3.96
N ILE A 40 4.56 -11.34 5.06
CA ILE A 40 5.27 -12.58 5.34
C ILE A 40 4.69 -13.22 6.59
N GLY A 41 4.39 -14.51 6.51
CA GLY A 41 3.74 -15.26 7.58
C GLY A 41 2.27 -14.87 7.76
N ASP A 42 1.71 -15.28 8.91
CA ASP A 42 0.26 -15.36 9.08
C ASP A 42 -0.30 -14.53 10.25
N ASP A 43 0.48 -13.56 10.74
CA ASP A 43 0.10 -12.69 11.86
C ASP A 43 -1.23 -11.95 11.59
N PRO A 44 -2.30 -12.20 12.39
CA PRO A 44 -3.61 -11.60 12.18
C PRO A 44 -3.63 -10.08 12.24
N ALA A 45 -2.79 -9.47 13.08
CA ALA A 45 -2.70 -8.02 13.21
C ALA A 45 -2.11 -7.40 11.93
N SER A 46 -1.04 -7.98 11.42
CA SER A 46 -0.39 -7.59 10.16
C SER A 46 -1.33 -7.71 8.97
N LYS A 47 -2.10 -8.82 8.88
CA LYS A 47 -3.13 -9.00 7.85
C LYS A 47 -4.16 -7.87 7.86
N THR A 48 -4.68 -7.56 9.05
CA THR A 48 -5.72 -6.53 9.23
C THR A 48 -5.17 -5.16 8.84
N TYR A 49 -3.96 -4.84 9.28
CA TYR A 49 -3.33 -3.56 9.01
C TYR A 49 -3.04 -3.35 7.51
N VAL A 50 -2.50 -4.37 6.84
CA VAL A 50 -2.28 -4.34 5.37
C VAL A 50 -3.62 -4.21 4.64
N ALA A 51 -4.64 -4.97 5.04
CA ALA A 51 -5.96 -4.90 4.40
C ALA A 51 -6.57 -3.49 4.49
N VAL A 52 -6.47 -2.83 5.64
CA VAL A 52 -6.94 -1.44 5.83
C VAL A 52 -6.20 -0.48 4.89
N LYS A 53 -4.87 -0.61 4.78
CA LYS A 53 -4.07 0.24 3.87
C LYS A 53 -4.40 0.02 2.41
N MET A 54 -4.50 -1.24 1.97
CA MET A 54 -4.79 -1.57 0.57
C MET A 54 -6.20 -1.16 0.18
N LYS A 55 -7.16 -1.25 1.12
CA LYS A 55 -8.52 -0.74 0.93
C LYS A 55 -8.52 0.78 0.76
N ALA A 56 -7.85 1.51 1.64
CA ALA A 56 -7.77 2.97 1.55
C ALA A 56 -7.09 3.43 0.24
N ALA A 57 -6.06 2.70 -0.22
CA ALA A 57 -5.43 2.94 -1.51
C ALA A 57 -6.42 2.74 -2.67
N ALA A 58 -7.15 1.62 -2.67
CA ALA A 58 -8.17 1.35 -3.69
C ALA A 58 -9.29 2.40 -3.71
N GLU A 59 -9.74 2.86 -2.53
CA GLU A 59 -10.78 3.90 -2.40
C GLU A 59 -10.38 5.22 -3.08
N VAL A 60 -9.10 5.58 -3.09
CA VAL A 60 -8.61 6.79 -3.77
C VAL A 60 -8.22 6.55 -5.24
N GLY A 61 -8.36 5.32 -5.76
CA GLY A 61 -8.06 4.99 -7.16
C GLY A 61 -6.65 4.47 -7.42
N ILE A 62 -5.91 4.08 -6.38
CA ILE A 62 -4.61 3.39 -6.51
C ILE A 62 -4.87 1.90 -6.75
N VAL A 63 -4.14 1.31 -7.70
CA VAL A 63 -4.11 -0.14 -7.90
C VAL A 63 -3.32 -0.79 -6.76
N SER A 64 -4.03 -1.39 -5.80
CA SER A 64 -3.41 -2.05 -4.65
C SER A 64 -3.28 -3.56 -4.86
N LYS A 65 -2.10 -4.12 -4.52
CA LYS A 65 -1.81 -5.56 -4.56
C LYS A 65 -1.22 -5.99 -3.23
N THR A 66 -1.49 -7.22 -2.82
CA THR A 66 -0.82 -7.84 -1.67
C THR A 66 -0.23 -9.16 -2.09
N GLU A 67 1.09 -9.28 -1.95
CA GLU A 67 1.82 -10.53 -2.11
C GLU A 67 2.01 -11.15 -0.73
N ARG A 68 1.69 -12.44 -0.64
CA ARG A 68 1.77 -13.21 0.59
C ARG A 68 2.83 -14.27 0.44
N PHE A 69 3.71 -14.34 1.41
CA PHE A 69 4.74 -15.36 1.52
C PHE A 69 4.60 -16.08 2.85
N GLU A 70 4.94 -17.37 2.85
CA GLU A 70 5.03 -18.16 4.08
C GLU A 70 6.19 -17.67 4.95
N ALA A 71 6.14 -17.98 6.24
CA ALA A 71 7.15 -17.53 7.20
C ALA A 71 8.55 -18.16 6.98
N ASP A 72 8.65 -19.20 6.13
CA ASP A 72 9.88 -19.90 5.78
C ASP A 72 10.57 -19.32 4.53
N ILE A 73 10.07 -18.21 3.98
CA ILE A 73 10.73 -17.51 2.87
C ILE A 73 12.15 -17.12 3.28
N THR A 74 13.12 -17.42 2.42
CA THR A 74 14.51 -17.01 2.64
C THR A 74 14.69 -15.52 2.35
N GLU A 75 15.62 -14.88 3.04
CA GLU A 75 15.99 -13.49 2.79
C GLU A 75 16.35 -13.26 1.31
N GLU A 76 17.13 -14.17 0.70
CA GLU A 76 17.50 -14.10 -0.71
C GLU A 76 16.28 -14.07 -1.65
N LYS A 77 15.27 -14.91 -1.40
CA LYS A 77 14.03 -14.93 -2.20
C LYS A 77 13.23 -13.65 -2.01
N LEU A 78 13.15 -13.13 -0.79
CA LEU A 78 12.46 -11.89 -0.48
C LEU A 78 13.13 -10.70 -1.18
N LEU A 79 14.46 -10.59 -1.08
CA LEU A 79 15.24 -9.53 -1.72
C LEU A 79 15.14 -9.62 -3.25
N ALA A 80 15.21 -10.81 -3.83
CA ALA A 80 15.02 -11.01 -5.26
C ALA A 80 13.62 -10.57 -5.72
N ARG A 81 12.58 -10.80 -4.90
CA ARG A 81 11.23 -10.32 -5.23
C ARG A 81 11.13 -8.80 -5.15
N ILE A 82 11.70 -8.18 -4.12
CA ILE A 82 11.74 -6.73 -3.98
C ILE A 82 12.48 -6.11 -5.17
N GLU A 83 13.60 -6.69 -5.58
CA GLU A 83 14.35 -6.21 -6.75
C GLU A 83 13.53 -6.34 -8.04
N ALA A 84 12.81 -7.45 -8.22
CA ALA A 84 11.91 -7.61 -9.36
C ALA A 84 10.76 -6.57 -9.35
N LEU A 85 10.29 -6.13 -8.17
CA LEU A 85 9.30 -5.06 -8.06
C LEU A 85 9.92 -3.67 -8.31
N ASN A 86 11.17 -3.44 -7.90
CA ASN A 86 11.89 -2.19 -8.17
C ASN A 86 12.11 -1.96 -9.67
N GLN A 87 12.24 -3.04 -10.46
CA GLN A 87 12.45 -3.01 -11.90
C GLN A 87 11.14 -3.02 -12.71
N ASP A 88 9.99 -3.16 -12.04
CA ASP A 88 8.69 -3.17 -12.69
C ASP A 88 8.14 -1.73 -12.79
N ASP A 89 8.20 -1.15 -13.99
CA ASP A 89 7.69 0.20 -14.29
C ASP A 89 6.18 0.37 -14.03
N SER A 90 5.45 -0.72 -13.75
CA SER A 90 4.05 -0.67 -13.31
C SER A 90 3.88 -0.46 -11.81
N VAL A 91 4.95 -0.52 -11.01
CA VAL A 91 4.98 -0.41 -9.54
C VAL A 91 5.51 0.97 -9.11
N ASP A 92 4.74 1.73 -8.35
CA ASP A 92 5.19 3.05 -7.83
C ASP A 92 5.56 3.00 -6.34
N GLY A 93 5.05 2.01 -5.62
CA GLY A 93 5.24 1.88 -4.19
C GLY A 93 5.30 0.44 -3.74
N ILE A 94 6.26 0.16 -2.87
CA ILE A 94 6.44 -1.14 -2.22
C ILE A 94 6.34 -0.92 -0.70
N LEU A 95 5.55 -1.75 -0.03
CA LEU A 95 5.43 -1.77 1.42
C LEU A 95 5.75 -3.16 1.94
N VAL A 96 6.84 -3.31 2.70
CA VAL A 96 7.14 -4.56 3.42
C VAL A 96 6.53 -4.47 4.82
N GLN A 97 5.59 -5.36 5.13
CA GLN A 97 4.93 -5.37 6.43
C GLN A 97 5.82 -6.02 7.49
N LEU A 98 6.03 -5.29 8.59
CA LEU A 98 6.73 -5.78 9.78
C LEU A 98 5.75 -6.42 10.79
N PRO A 99 6.21 -7.35 11.64
CA PRO A 99 7.56 -7.93 11.66
C PRO A 99 7.82 -8.88 10.48
N VAL A 100 9.06 -8.97 10.04
CA VAL A 100 9.52 -10.06 9.17
C VAL A 100 10.08 -11.20 10.03
N PRO A 101 9.98 -12.47 9.60
CA PRO A 101 10.70 -13.56 10.23
C PRO A 101 12.21 -13.25 10.30
N GLY A 102 12.86 -13.72 11.37
CA GLY A 102 14.31 -13.62 11.55
C GLY A 102 15.04 -14.83 10.99
#